data_AF-A0A1C3XM60-F1
#
_entry.id   AF-A0A1C3XM60-F1
#
_cell.length_a   1.000
_cell.length_b   1.000
_cell.length_c   1.000
_cell.angle_alpha   90.00
_cell.angle_beta   90.00
_cell.angle_gamma   90.00
#
_symmetry.space_group_name_H-M   'P 1'
#
loop_
_entity.id
_entity.type
_entity.pdbx_description
1 polymer ?
#
loop_
_entity_poly.entity_id
_entity_poly.type
_entity_poly.pdbx_seq_one_letter_code
_entity_poly.pdbx_strand_id
1 'polypeptide(L)' 'MSIHQLEILAGSMRRRKFTRTSKESIVSETLTGEMTVTEVARRHDVDRSLVYRWRR' A
#
# COMPACT_ATOMS: atom_id res chain seq x y z
N MET A 1 -13.12 -18.89 -12.77
CA MET A 1 -11.76 -18.28 -12.79
C MET A 1 -11.94 -16.83 -13.21
N SER A 2 -11.93 -15.87 -12.28
CA SER A 2 -12.01 -14.45 -12.64
C SER A 2 -11.12 -13.65 -11.72
N ILE A 3 -9.92 -13.33 -12.20
CA ILE A 3 -9.06 -12.30 -11.62
C ILE A 3 -9.36 -11.04 -12.42
N HIS A 4 -10.51 -10.42 -12.15
CA HIS A 4 -10.91 -9.16 -12.78
C HIS A 4 -11.50 -8.23 -11.71
N GLN A 5 -10.67 -7.71 -10.81
CA GLN A 5 -11.12 -6.59 -9.98
C GLN A 5 -10.02 -5.67 -9.43
N LEU A 6 -8.82 -5.73 -9.99
CA LEU A 6 -7.68 -4.92 -9.53
C LEU A 6 -7.07 -4.09 -10.67
N GLU A 7 -7.90 -3.69 -11.63
CA GLU A 7 -7.51 -2.77 -12.72
C GLU A 7 -8.14 -1.37 -12.58
N ILE A 8 -8.91 -1.12 -11.51
CA ILE A 8 -9.59 0.16 -11.31
C ILE A 8 -8.97 0.82 -10.06
N LEU A 9 -8.27 1.95 -10.25
CA LEU A 9 -7.70 2.90 -9.27
C LEU A 9 -6.18 2.94 -9.01
N ALA A 10 -5.31 2.21 -9.70
CA ALA A 10 -3.86 2.51 -9.68
C ALA A 10 -3.45 3.21 -10.97
N GLY A 11 -3.94 4.43 -11.16
CA GLY A 11 -3.55 5.27 -12.28
C GLY A 11 -2.02 5.43 -12.34
N SER A 12 -1.44 5.13 -13.51
CA SER A 12 -0.05 5.38 -13.88
C SER A 12 1.03 4.44 -13.31
N MET A 13 1.18 3.29 -13.95
CA MET A 13 2.36 3.00 -14.79
C MET A 13 3.68 3.73 -14.43
N ARG A 14 4.22 3.51 -13.24
CA ARG A 14 5.66 3.31 -13.04
C ARG A 14 5.78 2.25 -11.97
N ARG A 15 6.64 1.24 -12.15
CA ARG A 15 7.13 0.47 -11.00
C ARG A 15 7.80 1.47 -10.07
N ARG A 16 7.04 2.13 -9.20
CA ARG A 16 7.58 2.98 -8.16
C ARG A 16 8.38 2.02 -7.31
N LYS A 17 9.71 2.05 -7.46
CA LYS A 17 10.60 1.32 -6.57
C LYS A 17 10.37 1.96 -5.22
N PHE A 18 9.56 1.34 -4.36
CA PHE A 18 9.39 1.81 -2.99
C PHE A 18 10.76 1.76 -2.33
N THR A 19 11.31 2.94 -2.06
CA THR A 19 12.54 3.08 -1.29
C THR A 19 12.27 2.55 0.12
N ARG A 20 13.34 2.16 0.83
CA ARG A 20 13.19 1.62 2.19
C ARG A 20 12.49 2.63 3.11
N THR A 21 12.83 3.91 2.99
CA THR A 21 12.21 5.02 3.73
C THR A 21 10.70 5.14 3.45
N SER A 22 10.25 5.02 2.20
CA SER A 22 8.82 5.06 1.91
C SER A 22 8.08 3.88 2.54
N LYS A 23 8.68 2.68 2.53
CA LYS A 23 8.09 1.51 3.21
C LYS A 23 8.03 1.72 4.72
N GLU A 24 9.12 2.20 5.32
CA GLU A 24 9.20 2.48 6.76
C GLU A 24 8.17 3.52 7.19
N SER A 25 7.98 4.59 6.41
CA SER A 25 6.97 5.61 6.71
C SER A 25 5.55 5.03 6.66
N ILE A 26 5.24 4.22 5.64
CA ILE A 26 3.92 3.59 5.50
C ILE A 26 3.68 2.59 6.63
N VAL A 27 4.66 1.73 6.93
CA VAL A 27 4.54 0.74 8.01
C VAL A 27 4.42 1.43 9.37
N SER A 28 5.22 2.46 9.63
CA SER A 28 5.15 3.25 10.87
C SER A 28 3.75 3.83 11.07
N GLU A 29 3.17 4.45 10.04
CA GLU A 29 1.81 5.00 10.09
C GLU A 29 0.73 3.91 10.32
N THR A 30 0.94 2.69 9.82
CA THR A 30 0.04 1.57 10.19
C THR A 30 0.24 1.06 11.61
N LEU A 31 1.42 1.30 12.23
CA LEU A 31 1.74 0.88 13.58
C LEU A 31 1.31 1.90 14.64
N THR A 32 1.19 3.19 14.28
CA THR A 32 0.65 4.21 15.19
C THR A 32 -0.82 3.93 15.56
N GLY A 33 -1.55 3.18 14.74
CA GLY A 33 -2.93 2.78 15.01
C GLY A 33 -3.94 3.90 14.83
N GLU A 34 -3.50 5.08 14.40
CA GLU A 34 -4.35 6.24 14.09
C GLU A 34 -5.35 5.93 12.96
N MET A 35 -4.97 5.04 12.04
CA MET A 35 -5.73 4.71 10.84
C MET A 35 -5.62 3.22 10.50
N THR A 36 -6.63 2.71 9.80
CA THR A 36 -6.61 1.33 9.32
C THR A 36 -5.60 1.16 8.19
N VAL A 37 -5.07 -0.07 8.03
CA VAL A 37 -4.16 -0.43 6.93
C VAL A 37 -4.74 -0.06 5.56
N THR A 38 -6.07 -0.16 5.39
CA THR A 38 -6.75 0.19 4.13
C THR A 38 -6.72 1.70 3.86
N GLU A 39 -6.90 2.53 4.88
CA GLU A 39 -6.87 3.98 4.72
C GLU A 39 -5.46 4.49 4.47
N VAL A 40 -4.47 3.96 5.19
CA VAL A 40 -3.05 4.24 4.94
C VAL A 40 -2.67 3.81 3.51
N ALA A 41 -3.10 2.63 3.08
CA ALA A 41 -2.84 2.13 1.73
C ALA A 41 -3.41 3.07 0.65
N ARG A 42 -4.64 3.55 0.82
CA ARG A 42 -5.26 4.54 -0.09
C ARG A 42 -4.55 5.89 -0.08
N ARG A 43 -4.15 6.39 1.08
CA ARG A 43 -3.41 7.67 1.21
C ARG A 43 -2.09 7.64 0.45
N HIS A 44 -1.40 6.51 0.46
CA HIS A 44 -0.11 6.34 -0.21
C HIS A 44 -0.19 5.77 -1.62
N ASP A 45 -1.41 5.56 -2.14
CA ASP A 45 -1.67 4.93 -3.44
C ASP A 45 -0.96 3.58 -3.58
N VAL A 46 -1.05 2.76 -2.54
CA VAL A 46 -0.45 1.43 -2.47
C VAL A 46 -1.50 0.36 -2.23
N ASP A 47 -1.24 -0.87 -2.67
CA ASP A 47 -2.12 -1.99 -2.38
C ASP A 47 -2.00 -2.43 -0.92
N ARG A 48 -3.13 -2.70 -0.26
CA ARG A 48 -3.16 -3.17 1.14
C ARG A 48 -2.35 -4.45 1.36
N SER A 49 -2.31 -5.36 0.38
CA SER A 49 -1.58 -6.63 0.48
C SER A 49 -0.07 -6.40 0.51
N LEU A 50 0.40 -5.33 -0.15
CA LEU A 50 1.80 -4.91 -0.11
C LEU A 50 2.19 -4.40 1.28
N VAL A 51 1.29 -3.65 1.92
CA VAL A 51 1.48 -3.15 3.29
C VAL A 51 1.54 -4.31 4.29
N TYR A 52 0.62 -5.28 4.19
CA TYR A 52 0.68 -6.50 5.00
C TYR A 52 1.96 -7.30 4.77
N ARG A 53 2.48 -7.32 3.54
CA ARG A 53 3.76 -7.98 3.23
C ARG A 53 4.95 -7.28 3.86
N TRP A 54 4.94 -5.95 4.00
CA TRP A 54 6.03 -5.19 4.64
C TRP A 54 5.96 -5.21 6.16
N ARG A 55 4.78 -5.43 6.75
CA ARG A 55 4.63 -5.58 8.20
C ARG A 55 5.17 -6.93 8.71
N ARG A 56 5.37 -7.91 7.82
CA ARG A 56 5.93 -9.22 8.17
C ARG A 56 7.43 -9.14 8.37
#